data_AF-A0A660PWS3-F1
#
_entry.id   AF-A0A660PWS3-F1
#
_cell.length_a   1.000
_cell.length_b   1.000
_cell.length_c   1.000
_cell.angle_alpha   90.00
_cell.angle_beta   90.00
_cell.angle_gamma   90.00
#
_symmetry.space_group_name_H-M   'P 1'
#
loop_
_entity.id
_entity.type
_entity.pdbx_description
1 polymer ?
#
loop_
_entity_poly.entity_id
_entity_poly.type
_entity_poly.pdbx_seq_one_letter_code
_entity_poly.pdbx_strand_id
1 'polypeptide(L)'
;MDVILSEVDLYDASGIDILGFLQANLRFSEIPVILLTVRIDPNQVRSVIRAGAKDVLLLPVTDQMLLDRTRDVMTAMRRMVLITDPGLIFQQILTRVINRCGHLAEVAQTGAEVLKVSRTRKVDLVLLEPLSLGSDPLELVASLKDIQPHIRVAFIVDKDNSIDRDFLLASGVDGVITRPFLSCDVEFQIREILSGS
;
A
#
# COMPACT_ATOMS: atom_id res chain seq x y z
N MET A 1 -8.91 2.82 5.15
CA MET A 1 -8.03 1.85 5.84
C MET A 1 -8.56 1.71 7.25
N ASP A 2 -8.67 0.48 7.73
CA ASP A 2 -9.29 0.15 9.01
C ASP A 2 -8.21 -0.25 10.02
N VAL A 3 -8.47 -0.07 11.33
CA VAL A 3 -7.59 -0.52 12.42
C VAL A 3 -8.35 -1.54 13.26
N ILE A 4 -7.67 -2.58 13.74
CA ILE A 4 -8.21 -3.51 14.73
C ILE A 4 -7.61 -3.17 16.09
N LEU A 5 -8.48 -3.01 17.08
CA LEU A 5 -8.11 -2.91 18.48
C LEU A 5 -8.45 -4.25 19.14
N SER A 6 -7.49 -4.90 19.77
CA SER A 6 -7.70 -6.23 20.38
C SER A 6 -7.04 -6.32 21.75
N GLU A 7 -7.75 -6.84 22.74
CA GLU A 7 -7.19 -7.10 24.06
C GLU A 7 -6.29 -8.33 24.05
N VAL A 8 -5.16 -8.28 24.77
CA VAL A 8 -4.19 -9.40 24.83
C VAL A 8 -4.73 -10.56 25.67
N ASP A 9 -5.28 -10.26 26.84
CA ASP A 9 -5.78 -11.22 27.81
C ASP A 9 -7.30 -11.48 27.59
N LEU A 10 -7.69 -12.10 26.47
CA LEU A 10 -9.10 -12.52 26.27
C LEU A 10 -9.37 -13.80 27.08
N TYR A 11 -10.62 -13.99 27.52
CA TYR A 11 -11.01 -15.10 28.40
C TYR A 11 -10.72 -16.50 27.80
N ASP A 12 -10.94 -16.68 26.49
CA ASP A 12 -10.87 -17.98 25.81
C ASP A 12 -9.78 -18.07 24.72
N ALA A 13 -9.03 -16.99 24.47
CA ALA A 13 -7.96 -16.91 23.47
C ALA A 13 -6.93 -15.83 23.84
N SER A 14 -5.73 -15.85 23.26
CA SER A 14 -4.84 -14.68 23.34
C SER A 14 -5.09 -13.75 22.14
N GLY A 15 -5.18 -12.44 22.37
CA GLY A 15 -5.18 -11.45 21.28
C GLY A 15 -3.92 -11.55 20.39
N ILE A 16 -2.83 -12.10 20.93
CA ILE A 16 -1.59 -12.39 20.18
C ILE A 16 -1.81 -13.55 19.20
N ASP A 17 -2.57 -14.58 19.59
CA ASP A 17 -2.88 -15.70 18.70
C ASP A 17 -3.82 -15.28 17.58
N ILE A 18 -4.81 -14.43 17.89
CA ILE A 18 -5.71 -13.82 16.90
C ILE A 18 -4.89 -12.99 15.91
N LEU A 19 -3.98 -12.16 16.41
CA LEU A 19 -3.08 -11.38 15.57
C LEU A 19 -2.24 -12.30 14.66
N GLY A 20 -1.67 -13.38 15.19
CA GLY A 20 -0.94 -14.37 14.40
C GLY A 20 -1.80 -14.97 13.28
N PHE A 21 -3.06 -15.32 13.57
CA PHE A 21 -4.01 -15.83 12.58
C PHE A 21 -4.35 -14.79 11.50
N LEU A 22 -4.59 -13.53 11.90
CA LEU A 22 -4.86 -12.43 10.97
C LEU A 22 -3.68 -12.16 10.04
N GLN A 23 -2.46 -12.16 10.59
CA GLN A 23 -1.24 -11.96 9.81
C GLN A 23 -0.91 -13.13 8.88
N ALA A 24 -1.30 -14.36 9.24
CA ALA A 24 -1.19 -15.51 8.36
C ALA A 24 -2.21 -15.50 7.19
N ASN A 25 -3.25 -14.68 7.28
CA ASN A 25 -4.26 -14.56 6.24
C ASN A 25 -3.97 -13.34 5.35
N LEU A 26 -3.60 -13.57 4.09
CA LEU A 26 -3.24 -12.52 3.13
C LEU A 26 -4.28 -11.39 3.07
N ARG A 27 -5.58 -11.72 3.19
CA ARG A 27 -6.68 -10.75 3.16
C ARG A 27 -6.64 -9.75 4.32
N PHE A 28 -6.13 -10.16 5.49
CA PHE A 28 -6.16 -9.37 6.72
C PHE A 28 -4.77 -8.93 7.20
N SER A 29 -3.70 -9.48 6.63
CA SER A 29 -2.31 -9.16 6.99
C SER A 29 -1.97 -7.67 6.92
N GLU A 30 -2.62 -6.95 5.99
CA GLU A 30 -2.45 -5.50 5.79
C GLU A 30 -3.24 -4.63 6.79
N ILE A 31 -4.15 -5.21 7.58
CA ILE A 31 -4.93 -4.46 8.56
C ILE A 31 -4.07 -4.24 9.82
N PRO A 32 -3.74 -2.99 10.18
CA PRO A 32 -3.01 -2.71 11.42
C PRO A 32 -3.78 -3.20 12.65
N VAL A 33 -3.08 -3.90 13.53
CA VAL A 33 -3.60 -4.32 14.84
C VAL A 33 -2.85 -3.60 15.94
N ILE A 34 -3.60 -2.92 16.82
CA ILE A 34 -3.10 -2.33 18.06
C ILE A 34 -3.61 -3.19 19.21
N LEU A 35 -2.69 -3.67 20.04
CA LEU A 35 -3.04 -4.50 21.18
C LEU A 35 -3.28 -3.65 22.43
N LEU A 36 -4.28 -4.03 23.22
CA LEU A 36 -4.61 -3.41 24.51
C LEU A 36 -4.32 -4.41 25.62
N THR A 37 -3.67 -3.99 26.71
CA THR A 37 -3.36 -4.90 27.82
C THR A 37 -3.26 -4.17 29.15
N VAL A 38 -3.54 -4.85 30.27
CA VAL A 38 -3.30 -4.31 31.62
C VAL A 38 -1.85 -4.51 32.09
N ARG A 39 -1.11 -5.43 31.45
CA ARG A 39 0.27 -5.78 31.82
C ARG A 39 1.07 -6.15 30.59
N ILE A 40 2.36 -5.84 30.62
CA ILE A 40 3.28 -6.36 29.62
C ILE A 40 4.58 -6.74 30.30
N ASP A 41 5.01 -7.99 30.08
CA ASP A 41 6.27 -8.52 30.57
C ASP A 41 7.26 -8.74 29.41
N PRO A 42 8.57 -8.92 29.69
CA PRO A 42 9.57 -9.07 28.64
C PRO A 42 9.33 -10.23 27.66
N ASN A 43 8.67 -11.31 28.09
CA ASN A 43 8.34 -12.43 27.20
C ASN A 43 7.18 -12.04 26.28
N GLN A 44 6.16 -11.36 26.82
CA GLN A 44 5.03 -10.85 26.02
C GLN A 44 5.48 -9.81 24.98
N VAL A 45 6.39 -8.89 25.33
CA VAL A 45 6.94 -7.92 24.36
C VAL A 45 7.48 -8.64 23.12
N ARG A 46 8.25 -9.72 23.32
CA ARG A 46 8.82 -10.49 22.20
C ARG A 46 7.75 -11.17 21.37
N SER A 47 6.75 -11.76 22.02
CA SER A 47 5.63 -12.42 21.32
C SER A 47 4.81 -11.44 20.50
N VAL A 48 4.51 -10.26 21.05
CA VAL A 48 3.75 -9.21 20.37
C VAL A 48 4.48 -8.67 19.15
N ILE A 49 5.79 -8.40 19.28
CA ILE A 49 6.61 -7.94 18.14
C ILE A 49 6.64 -9.00 17.04
N ARG A 50 6.83 -10.27 17.42
CA ARG A 50 6.85 -11.39 16.45
C ARG A 50 5.51 -11.60 15.76
N ALA A 51 4.41 -11.39 16.48
CA ALA A 51 3.07 -11.46 15.93
C ALA A 51 2.75 -10.29 14.99
N GLY A 52 3.57 -9.21 14.98
CA GLY A 52 3.45 -8.12 14.02
C GLY A 52 2.50 -6.99 14.44
N ALA A 53 2.23 -6.84 15.75
CA ALA A 53 1.39 -5.74 16.24
C ALA A 53 2.03 -4.40 15.86
N LYS A 54 1.19 -3.43 15.48
CA LYS A 54 1.66 -2.10 15.08
C LYS A 54 1.87 -1.18 16.28
N ASP A 55 1.13 -1.41 17.36
CA ASP A 55 1.32 -0.72 18.64
C ASP A 55 0.73 -1.56 19.79
N VAL A 56 1.09 -1.21 21.03
CA VAL A 56 0.54 -1.78 22.25
C VAL A 56 0.25 -0.69 23.27
N LEU A 57 -0.97 -0.66 23.79
CA LEU A 57 -1.40 0.30 24.80
C LEU A 57 -1.69 -0.39 26.14
N LEU A 58 -1.18 0.21 27.22
CA LEU A 58 -1.49 -0.20 28.58
C LEU A 58 -2.81 0.44 29.03
N LEU A 59 -3.71 -0.38 29.54
CA LEU A 59 -4.98 0.03 30.13
C LEU A 59 -4.76 0.61 31.54
N PRO A 60 -5.56 1.62 31.97
CA PRO A 60 -6.65 2.25 31.21
C PRO A 60 -6.13 3.21 30.13
N VAL A 61 -6.75 3.19 28.95
CA VAL A 61 -6.48 4.15 27.87
C VAL A 61 -7.52 5.27 27.88
N THR A 62 -7.09 6.48 27.53
CA THR A 62 -8.01 7.59 27.28
C THR A 62 -8.40 7.63 25.80
N ASP A 63 -9.56 8.22 25.49
CA ASP A 63 -10.01 8.41 24.10
C ASP A 63 -8.96 9.14 23.25
N GLN A 64 -8.34 10.18 23.82
CA GLN A 64 -7.32 10.96 23.12
C GLN A 64 -6.08 10.12 22.78
N MET A 65 -5.59 9.33 23.74
CA MET A 65 -4.46 8.43 23.49
C MET A 65 -4.79 7.42 22.40
N LEU A 66 -5.98 6.82 22.45
CA LEU A 66 -6.40 5.84 21.45
C LEU A 66 -6.50 6.47 20.05
N LEU A 67 -7.06 7.68 19.94
CA LEU A 67 -7.18 8.41 18.69
C LEU A 67 -5.82 8.80 18.10
N ASP A 68 -4.91 9.31 18.94
CA ASP A 68 -3.58 9.73 18.49
C ASP A 68 -2.76 8.51 18.03
N ARG A 69 -2.79 7.41 18.79
CA ARG A 69 -2.07 6.17 18.43
C ARG A 69 -2.63 5.51 17.18
N THR A 70 -3.95 5.48 17.04
CA THR A 70 -4.58 5.02 15.80
C THR A 70 -4.13 5.90 14.63
N ARG A 71 -4.18 7.22 14.77
CA ARG A 71 -3.75 8.14 13.70
C ARG A 71 -2.28 7.94 13.33
N ASP A 72 -1.39 7.77 14.30
CA ASP A 72 0.03 7.55 14.09
C ASP A 72 0.28 6.27 13.29
N VAL A 73 -0.33 5.15 13.69
CA VAL A 73 -0.23 3.87 12.98
C VAL A 73 -0.75 3.99 11.55
N MET A 74 -1.92 4.60 11.38
CA MET A 74 -2.54 4.79 10.06
C MET A 74 -1.70 5.69 9.16
N THR A 75 -1.08 6.74 9.71
CA THR A 75 -0.21 7.66 8.97
C THR A 75 1.10 6.99 8.60
N ALA A 76 1.69 6.18 9.49
CA ALA A 76 2.92 5.45 9.21
C ALA A 76 2.74 4.37 8.13
N MET A 77 1.52 3.82 8.00
CA MET A 77 1.17 2.85 6.95
C MET A 77 0.69 3.51 5.65
N ARG A 78 0.58 4.84 5.60
CA ARG A 78 0.16 5.55 4.41
C ARG A 78 1.23 5.44 3.32
N ARG A 79 0.86 4.81 2.21
CA ARG A 79 1.73 4.66 1.03
C ARG A 79 1.59 5.85 0.06
N MET A 80 2.69 6.19 -0.63
CA MET A 80 2.71 7.19 -1.70
C MET A 80 2.64 6.51 -3.07
N VAL A 81 1.62 6.88 -3.84
CA VAL A 81 1.37 6.38 -5.20
C VAL A 81 1.52 7.52 -6.19
N LEU A 82 2.37 7.33 -7.20
CA LEU A 82 2.54 8.26 -8.30
C LEU A 82 1.79 7.77 -9.53
N ILE A 83 1.09 8.66 -10.22
CA ILE A 83 0.25 8.33 -11.37
C ILE A 83 0.75 9.11 -12.57
N THR A 84 1.00 8.41 -13.68
CA THR A 84 1.10 9.03 -15.00
C THR A 84 -0.08 8.57 -15.83
N ASP A 85 -0.84 9.51 -16.37
CA ASP A 85 -1.93 9.21 -17.27
C ASP A 85 -2.25 10.46 -18.10
N PRO A 86 -2.49 10.39 -19.41
CA PRO A 86 -2.84 11.58 -20.18
C PRO A 86 -4.32 11.98 -19.99
N GLY A 87 -5.18 11.07 -19.53
CA GLY A 87 -6.60 11.27 -19.34
C GLY A 87 -6.95 11.85 -17.97
N LEU A 88 -7.37 13.12 -17.94
CA LEU A 88 -7.76 13.83 -16.70
C LEU A 88 -8.83 13.08 -15.89
N ILE A 89 -9.78 12.42 -16.56
CA ILE A 89 -10.84 11.65 -15.90
C ILE A 89 -10.23 10.47 -15.10
N PHE A 90 -9.30 9.72 -15.71
CA PHE A 90 -8.66 8.60 -15.05
C PHE A 90 -7.74 9.06 -13.93
N GLN A 91 -6.97 10.13 -14.12
CA GLN A 91 -6.19 10.75 -13.04
C GLN A 91 -7.06 11.06 -11.81
N GLN A 92 -8.23 11.68 -12.02
CA GLN A 92 -9.15 12.03 -10.93
C GLN A 92 -9.73 10.78 -10.24
N ILE A 93 -10.13 9.77 -11.01
CA ILE A 93 -10.66 8.51 -10.46
C ILE A 93 -9.59 7.81 -9.63
N LEU A 94 -8.39 7.62 -10.18
CA LEU A 94 -7.27 6.97 -9.50
C LEU A 94 -6.89 7.71 -8.22
N THR A 95 -6.72 9.04 -8.31
CA THR A 95 -6.43 9.88 -7.15
C THR A 95 -7.48 9.72 -6.07
N ARG A 96 -8.77 9.71 -6.43
CA ARG A 96 -9.87 9.53 -5.47
C ARG A 96 -9.90 8.13 -4.86
N VAL A 97 -9.66 7.09 -5.64
CA VAL A 97 -9.61 5.70 -5.16
C VAL A 97 -8.45 5.52 -4.18
N ILE A 98 -7.24 5.94 -4.55
CA ILE A 98 -6.03 5.85 -3.72
C ILE A 98 -6.20 6.62 -2.41
N ASN A 99 -6.70 7.86 -2.46
CA ASN A 99 -6.91 8.67 -1.26
C ASN A 99 -7.99 8.07 -0.33
N ARG A 100 -9.06 7.49 -0.88
CA ARG A 100 -10.07 6.77 -0.07
C ARG A 100 -9.51 5.50 0.58
N CYS A 101 -8.53 4.86 -0.05
CA CYS A 101 -7.81 3.75 0.55
C CYS A 101 -6.90 4.18 1.72
N GLY A 102 -6.76 5.49 1.98
CA GLY A 102 -5.89 6.02 3.02
C GLY A 102 -4.43 6.19 2.57
N HIS A 103 -4.18 6.17 1.26
CA HIS A 103 -2.88 6.41 0.64
C HIS A 103 -2.78 7.85 0.12
N LEU A 104 -1.59 8.26 -0.33
CA LEU A 104 -1.39 9.52 -1.04
C LEU A 104 -1.30 9.26 -2.54
N ALA A 105 -2.05 10.01 -3.33
CA ALA A 105 -1.87 10.08 -4.77
C ALA A 105 -1.23 11.40 -5.19
N GLU A 106 -0.22 11.33 -6.04
CA GLU A 106 0.37 12.46 -6.75
C GLU A 106 0.39 12.15 -8.26
N VAL A 107 0.16 13.17 -9.08
CA VAL A 107 0.15 13.02 -10.54
C VAL A 107 1.46 13.59 -11.09
N ALA A 108 2.12 12.82 -11.95
CA ALA A 108 3.25 13.24 -12.76
C ALA A 108 2.86 13.18 -14.24
N GLN A 109 3.26 14.19 -15.01
CA GLN A 109 2.89 14.32 -16.42
C GLN A 109 3.89 13.65 -17.37
N THR A 110 5.10 13.34 -16.89
CA THR A 110 6.18 12.78 -17.71
C THR A 110 7.05 11.81 -16.92
N GLY A 111 7.79 10.92 -17.61
CA GLY A 111 8.77 10.05 -16.98
C GLY A 111 9.87 10.82 -16.23
N ALA A 112 10.24 12.03 -16.70
CA ALA A 112 11.22 12.88 -16.02
C ALA A 112 10.71 13.39 -14.66
N GLU A 113 9.43 13.77 -14.57
CA GLU A 113 8.80 14.13 -13.30
C GLU A 113 8.72 12.94 -12.35
N VAL A 114 8.40 11.76 -12.87
CA VAL A 114 8.40 10.50 -12.11
C VAL A 114 9.75 10.24 -11.45
N LEU A 115 10.84 10.34 -12.20
CA LEU A 115 12.20 10.19 -11.66
C LEU A 115 12.56 11.28 -10.65
N LYS A 116 12.15 12.52 -10.90
CA LYS A 116 12.41 13.65 -9.98
C LYS A 116 11.75 13.42 -8.62
N VAL A 117 10.47 13.02 -8.61
CA VAL A 117 9.75 12.72 -7.36
C VAL A 117 10.38 11.53 -6.67
N SER A 118 10.68 10.46 -7.42
CA SER A 118 11.26 9.23 -6.87
C SER A 118 12.69 9.40 -6.32
N ARG A 119 13.43 10.46 -6.69
CA ARG A 119 14.74 10.77 -6.08
C ARG A 119 14.63 11.54 -4.77
N THR A 120 13.51 12.23 -4.54
CA THR A 120 13.35 13.15 -3.40
C THR A 120 12.41 12.64 -2.32
N ARG A 121 11.57 11.65 -2.66
CA ARG A 121 10.57 11.07 -1.76
C ARG A 121 10.55 9.56 -1.89
N LYS A 122 10.16 8.90 -0.80
CA LYS A 122 9.82 7.49 -0.82
C LYS A 122 8.51 7.30 -1.59
N VAL A 123 8.55 6.55 -2.67
CA VAL A 123 7.37 6.21 -3.48
C VAL A 123 7.17 4.71 -3.38
N ASP A 124 5.97 4.28 -3.00
CA ASP A 124 5.68 2.86 -2.79
C ASP A 124 5.12 2.21 -4.07
N LEU A 125 4.42 2.96 -4.92
CA LEU A 125 3.91 2.49 -6.21
C LEU A 125 3.93 3.59 -7.27
N VAL A 126 4.28 3.22 -8.51
CA VAL A 126 4.09 4.05 -9.70
C VAL A 126 3.13 3.36 -10.65
N LEU A 127 2.06 4.06 -11.03
CA LEU A 127 1.11 3.66 -12.05
C LEU A 127 1.47 4.37 -13.35
N LEU A 128 2.03 3.63 -14.30
CA LEU A 128 2.58 4.15 -15.56
C LEU A 128 1.60 3.98 -16.71
N GLU A 129 1.33 5.04 -17.47
CA GLU A 129 0.67 4.93 -18.78
C GLU A 129 1.75 5.11 -19.85
N PRO A 130 2.10 4.05 -20.62
CA PRO A 130 3.24 4.06 -21.53
C PRO A 130 3.28 5.22 -22.54
N LEU A 131 2.14 5.64 -23.10
CA LEU A 131 2.07 6.66 -24.14
C LEU A 131 2.39 8.08 -23.61
N SER A 132 2.16 8.33 -22.32
CA SER A 132 2.38 9.62 -21.66
C SER A 132 3.82 9.85 -21.15
N LEU A 133 4.70 8.84 -21.24
CA LEU A 133 6.03 8.92 -20.62
C LEU A 133 7.05 9.73 -21.43
N GLY A 134 6.87 9.80 -22.76
CA GLY A 134 7.81 10.46 -23.68
C GLY A 134 9.19 9.78 -23.77
N SER A 135 9.35 8.60 -23.18
CA SER A 135 10.58 7.79 -23.11
C SER A 135 10.22 6.31 -23.11
N ASP A 136 11.23 5.43 -23.26
CA ASP A 136 11.00 3.99 -23.18
C ASP A 136 10.48 3.60 -21.77
N PRO A 137 9.30 2.96 -21.68
CA PRO A 137 8.71 2.62 -20.39
C PRO A 137 9.57 1.65 -19.55
N LEU A 138 10.30 0.73 -20.19
CA LEU A 138 11.11 -0.28 -19.50
C LEU A 138 12.42 0.33 -18.99
N GLU A 139 13.02 1.25 -19.74
CA GLU A 139 14.17 2.04 -19.24
C GLU A 139 13.79 2.86 -18.00
N LEU A 140 12.58 3.44 -18.00
CA LEU A 140 12.05 4.15 -16.84
C LEU A 140 11.86 3.21 -15.64
N VAL A 141 11.29 2.03 -15.85
CA VAL A 141 11.13 1.01 -14.78
C VAL A 141 12.49 0.63 -14.21
N ALA A 142 13.48 0.32 -15.06
CA ALA A 142 14.83 -0.02 -14.61
C ALA A 142 15.45 1.11 -13.78
N SER A 143 15.32 2.36 -14.24
CA SER A 143 15.80 3.53 -13.51
C SER A 143 15.10 3.72 -12.15
N LEU A 144 13.79 3.45 -12.07
CA LEU A 144 13.05 3.54 -10.82
C LEU A 144 13.50 2.49 -9.82
N LYS A 145 13.71 1.24 -10.27
CA LYS A 145 14.19 0.14 -9.43
C LYS A 145 15.63 0.37 -8.96
N ASP A 146 16.47 1.06 -9.76
CA ASP A 146 17.81 1.47 -9.35
C ASP A 146 17.78 2.54 -8.24
N ILE A 147 16.91 3.54 -8.36
CA ILE A 147 16.76 4.61 -7.35
C ILE A 147 16.11 4.08 -6.07
N GLN A 148 15.07 3.26 -6.20
CA GLN A 148 14.30 2.69 -5.10
C GLN A 148 13.98 1.21 -5.38
N PRO A 149 14.80 0.26 -4.92
CA PRO A 149 14.59 -1.17 -5.21
C PRO A 149 13.24 -1.74 -4.73
N HIS A 150 12.61 -1.10 -3.76
CA HIS A 150 11.34 -1.51 -3.18
C HIS A 150 10.11 -0.91 -3.89
N ILE A 151 10.30 0.03 -4.82
CA ILE A 151 9.19 0.69 -5.52
C ILE A 151 8.42 -0.34 -6.33
N ARG A 152 7.10 -0.38 -6.18
CA ARG A 152 6.25 -1.17 -7.07
C ARG A 152 5.98 -0.37 -8.34
N VAL A 153 5.96 -1.03 -9.49
CA VAL A 153 5.66 -0.39 -10.77
C VAL A 153 4.59 -1.20 -11.48
N ALA A 154 3.52 -0.54 -11.92
CA ALA A 154 2.46 -1.18 -12.67
C ALA A 154 2.06 -0.34 -13.87
N PHE A 155 1.72 -0.98 -14.98
CA PHE A 155 1.24 -0.29 -16.17
C PHE A 155 -0.30 -0.16 -16.18
N ILE A 156 -0.79 0.97 -16.65
CA ILE A 156 -2.20 1.21 -16.99
C ILE A 156 -2.32 1.26 -18.50
N VAL A 157 -2.95 0.25 -19.10
CA VAL A 157 -3.10 0.13 -20.56
C VAL A 157 -4.57 0.12 -20.97
N ASP A 158 -4.88 0.68 -22.13
CA ASP A 158 -6.20 0.50 -22.74
C ASP A 158 -6.35 -0.91 -23.31
N LYS A 159 -7.55 -1.49 -23.19
CA LYS A 159 -7.85 -2.84 -23.70
C LYS A 159 -7.57 -2.99 -25.21
N ASP A 160 -7.70 -1.90 -25.96
CA ASP A 160 -7.55 -1.87 -27.41
C ASP A 160 -6.11 -1.54 -27.86
N ASN A 161 -5.18 -1.34 -26.92
CA ASN A 161 -3.81 -0.95 -27.25
C ASN A 161 -2.95 -2.17 -27.64
N SER A 162 -1.97 -1.97 -28.50
CA SER A 162 -1.14 -3.02 -29.12
C SER A 162 -0.07 -3.63 -28.21
N ILE A 163 0.09 -3.10 -26.98
CA ILE A 163 1.09 -3.59 -26.04
C ILE A 163 0.52 -4.81 -25.30
N ASP A 164 1.09 -5.97 -25.58
CA ASP A 164 0.69 -7.23 -24.98
C ASP A 164 0.90 -7.20 -23.45
N ARG A 165 -0.16 -7.53 -22.71
CA ARG A 165 -0.15 -7.64 -21.25
C ARG A 165 0.89 -8.65 -20.77
N ASP A 166 1.02 -9.79 -21.45
CA ASP A 166 1.93 -10.86 -21.05
C ASP A 166 3.39 -10.43 -21.26
N PHE A 167 3.64 -9.66 -22.32
CA PHE A 167 4.95 -9.04 -22.56
C PHE A 167 5.31 -8.04 -21.45
N LEU A 168 4.36 -7.19 -21.04
CA LEU A 168 4.60 -6.25 -19.94
C LEU A 168 4.88 -6.97 -18.63
N LEU A 169 4.11 -7.99 -18.27
CA LEU A 169 4.36 -8.77 -17.05
C LEU A 169 5.72 -9.48 -17.09
N ALA A 170 6.13 -10.00 -18.26
CA ALA A 170 7.45 -10.60 -18.45
C ALA A 170 8.61 -9.61 -18.30
N SER A 171 8.36 -8.30 -18.38
CA SER A 171 9.39 -7.26 -18.21
C SER A 171 9.75 -6.96 -16.75
N GLY A 172 9.12 -7.63 -15.78
CA GLY A 172 9.44 -7.52 -14.36
C GLY A 172 8.71 -6.38 -13.62
N VAL A 173 7.61 -5.88 -14.20
CA VAL A 173 6.67 -5.01 -13.46
C VAL A 173 5.85 -5.81 -12.46
N ASP A 174 5.35 -5.12 -11.44
CA ASP A 174 4.57 -5.69 -10.35
C ASP A 174 3.08 -5.85 -10.71
N GLY A 175 2.60 -5.27 -11.82
CA GLY A 175 1.24 -5.47 -12.27
C GLY A 175 0.85 -4.74 -13.56
N VAL A 176 -0.32 -5.10 -14.09
CA VAL A 176 -0.94 -4.44 -15.25
C VAL A 176 -2.45 -4.24 -14.99
N ILE A 177 -2.87 -2.99 -15.02
CA ILE A 177 -4.24 -2.51 -14.90
C ILE A 177 -4.77 -2.22 -16.30
N THR A 178 -5.91 -2.81 -16.66
CA THR A 178 -6.52 -2.63 -17.98
C THR A 178 -7.71 -1.68 -17.89
N ARG A 179 -7.77 -0.70 -18.79
CA ARG A 179 -8.90 0.22 -18.97
C ARG A 179 -9.91 -0.33 -19.99
N PRO A 180 -11.21 -0.01 -19.85
CA PRO A 180 -11.82 0.71 -18.71
C PRO A 180 -11.94 -0.19 -17.49
N PHE A 181 -11.98 0.41 -16.30
CA PHE A 181 -12.06 -0.31 -15.02
C PHE A 181 -13.14 0.29 -14.10
N LEU A 182 -13.68 -0.52 -13.20
CA LEU A 182 -14.51 -0.04 -12.10
C LEU A 182 -13.63 0.40 -10.93
N SER A 183 -14.16 1.27 -10.06
CA SER A 183 -13.40 1.74 -8.87
C SER A 183 -13.02 0.60 -7.93
N CYS A 184 -13.89 -0.41 -7.76
CA CYS A 184 -13.61 -1.58 -6.91
C CYS A 184 -12.47 -2.45 -7.47
N ASP A 185 -12.40 -2.60 -8.79
CA ASP A 185 -11.39 -3.45 -9.43
C ASP A 185 -10.00 -2.85 -9.29
N VAL A 186 -9.89 -1.53 -9.49
CA VAL A 186 -8.61 -0.82 -9.31
C VAL A 186 -8.18 -0.80 -7.85
N GLU A 187 -9.11 -0.57 -6.92
CA GLU A 187 -8.79 -0.65 -5.50
C GLU A 187 -8.18 -2.01 -5.14
N PHE A 188 -8.80 -3.09 -5.62
CA PHE A 188 -8.31 -4.44 -5.40
C PHE A 188 -6.93 -4.64 -6.02
N GLN A 189 -6.73 -4.26 -7.28
CA GLN A 189 -5.45 -4.41 -7.96
C GLN A 189 -4.33 -3.60 -7.31
N ILE A 190 -4.58 -2.33 -6.94
CA ILE A 190 -3.60 -1.50 -6.24
C ILE A 190 -3.18 -2.16 -4.92
N ARG A 191 -4.14 -2.75 -4.20
CA ARG A 191 -3.87 -3.44 -2.93
C ARG A 191 -2.96 -4.65 -3.13
N GLU A 192 -3.28 -5.51 -4.10
CA GLU A 192 -2.48 -6.71 -4.41
C GLU A 192 -1.05 -6.35 -4.83
N ILE A 193 -0.89 -5.34 -5.68
CA ILE A 193 0.43 -4.87 -6.13
C ILE A 193 1.24 -4.32 -4.95
N LEU A 194 0.61 -3.58 -4.04
CA LEU A 194 1.26 -3.01 -2.87
C LEU A 194 1.60 -4.06 -1.80
N SER A 195 0.81 -5.13 -1.66
CA SER A 195 1.11 -6.25 -0.76
C SER A 195 2.16 -7.20 -1.35
N GLY A 196 2.31 -7.23 -2.68
CA GLY A 196 3.23 -8.15 -3.36
C GLY A 196 2.70 -9.58 -3.47
N SER A 197 1.38 -9.73 -3.58
CA SER A 197 0.67 -11.02 -3.70
C SER A 197 0.53 -11.46 -5.15
#